data_AF-A0A951CM00-F1
#
_entry.id   AF-A0A951CM00-F1
#
_cell.length_a   1.000
_cell.length_b   1.000
_cell.length_c   1.000
_cell.angle_alpha   90.00
_cell.angle_beta   90.00
_cell.angle_gamma   90.00
#
_symmetry.space_group_name_H-M   'P 1'
#
loop_
_entity.id
_entity.type
_entity.pdbx_description
1 polymer ?
#
loop_
_entity_poly.entity_id
_entity_poly.type
_entity_poly.pdbx_seq_one_letter_code
_entity_poly.pdbx_strand_id
1 'polypeptide(L)'
;MNDDLAGLLKGAVGEPLTVANEFTEVVVRRVDTRNGSRLLITAPKSGRWISLDALEVEALTWQNTRTLAAMVGNINTPLLPDDGLRS
;
A
#
# COMPACT_ATOMS: atom_id res chain seq x y z
N MET A 1 10.15 -13.79 -4.44
CA MET A 1 8.95 -13.02 -4.82
C MET A 1 7.76 -13.84 -4.35
N ASN A 2 6.85 -13.31 -3.52
CA ASN A 2 5.69 -14.08 -3.07
C ASN A 2 4.75 -14.38 -4.28
N ASP A 3 4.09 -15.54 -4.31
CA ASP A 3 3.26 -15.98 -5.44
C ASP A 3 2.12 -15.00 -5.74
N ASP A 4 1.56 -14.38 -4.69
CA ASP A 4 0.51 -13.34 -4.82
C ASP A 4 1.00 -12.11 -5.60
N LEU A 5 2.20 -11.62 -5.28
CA LEU A 5 2.79 -10.46 -5.94
C LEU A 5 3.08 -10.78 -7.41
N ALA A 6 3.59 -11.97 -7.70
CA ALA A 6 3.80 -12.43 -9.06
C ALA A 6 2.48 -12.51 -9.85
N GLY A 7 1.40 -12.97 -9.21
CA GLY A 7 0.06 -12.97 -9.78
C GLY A 7 -0.44 -11.56 -10.13
N LEU A 8 -0.28 -10.60 -9.22
CA LEU A 8 -0.67 -9.20 -9.46
C LEU A 8 0.15 -8.57 -10.58
N LEU A 9 1.46 -8.83 -10.64
CA LEU A 9 2.33 -8.26 -11.67
C LEU A 9 2.04 -8.79 -13.08
N LYS A 10 1.51 -10.01 -13.21
CA LYS A 10 1.02 -10.52 -14.51
C LYS A 10 -0.13 -9.69 -15.07
N GLY A 11 -0.91 -9.03 -14.22
CA GLY A 11 -2.00 -8.14 -14.61
C GLY A 11 -1.62 -6.68 -14.74
N ALA A 12 -0.32 -6.33 -14.72
CA ALA A 12 0.11 -4.93 -14.80
C ALA A 12 -0.33 -4.26 -16.11
N VAL A 13 -0.83 -3.03 -16.00
CA VAL A 13 -1.34 -2.24 -17.13
C VAL A 13 -0.61 -0.91 -17.22
N GLY A 14 -0.10 -0.61 -18.41
CA GLY A 14 0.60 0.63 -18.70
C GLY A 14 1.98 0.73 -18.04
N GLU A 15 2.54 1.93 -18.08
CA GLU A 15 3.86 2.20 -17.52
C GLU A 15 3.78 2.41 -15.99
N PRO A 16 4.76 1.88 -15.23
CA PRO A 16 4.85 2.12 -13.80
C PRO A 16 5.19 3.59 -13.51
N LEU A 17 4.62 4.13 -12.43
CA LEU A 17 5.02 5.41 -11.86
C LEU A 17 6.02 5.18 -10.73
N THR A 18 7.23 5.70 -10.86
CA THR A 18 8.23 5.67 -9.80
C THR A 18 8.15 6.96 -8.99
N VAL A 19 8.05 6.83 -7.67
CA VAL A 19 8.12 7.94 -6.71
C VAL A 19 9.32 7.69 -5.80
N ALA A 20 10.31 8.59 -5.84
CA ALA A 20 11.57 8.42 -5.14
C ALA A 20 12.07 9.72 -4.51
N ASN A 21 12.82 9.56 -3.41
CA ASN A 21 13.63 10.61 -2.77
C ASN A 21 14.98 10.03 -2.31
N GLU A 22 15.74 10.79 -1.54
CA GLU A 22 17.07 10.38 -1.05
C GLU A 22 17.05 9.19 -0.08
N PHE A 23 15.89 8.85 0.50
CA PHE A 23 15.76 7.79 1.48
C PHE A 23 15.09 6.54 0.89
N THR A 24 14.11 6.70 0.03
CA THR A 24 13.22 5.62 -0.42
C THR A 24 12.78 5.76 -1.87
N GLU A 25 12.37 4.64 -2.43
CA GLU A 25 11.75 4.53 -3.73
C GLU A 25 10.56 3.58 -3.61
N VAL A 26 9.44 3.98 -4.21
CA VAL A 26 8.29 3.10 -4.44
C VAL A 26 7.90 3.12 -5.91
N VAL A 27 7.43 1.98 -6.40
CA VAL A 27 6.91 1.83 -7.75
C VAL A 27 5.42 1.52 -7.67
N VAL A 28 4.63 2.38 -8.30
CA VAL A 28 3.18 2.34 -8.35
C VAL A 28 2.73 1.82 -9.71
N ARG A 29 1.84 0.82 -9.72
CA ARG A 29 1.30 0.20 -10.93
C ARG A 29 -0.20 0.05 -10.79
N ARG A 30 -0.93 0.27 -11.89
CA ARG A 30 -2.27 -0.31 -12.02
C ARG A 30 -2.11 -1.79 -12.38
N VAL A 31 -2.86 -2.64 -11.70
CA VAL A 31 -2.98 -4.06 -12.03
C VAL A 31 -4.44 -4.42 -12.19
N ASP A 32 -4.79 -5.09 -13.29
CA ASP A 32 -6.13 -5.59 -13.50
C ASP A 32 -6.22 -7.03 -12.98
N THR A 33 -7.19 -7.26 -12.10
CA THR A 33 -7.47 -8.57 -11.50
C THR A 33 -8.86 -9.04 -11.94
N ARG A 34 -9.21 -10.30 -11.65
CA ARG A 34 -10.58 -10.80 -11.87
C ARG A 34 -11.66 -9.99 -11.14
N ASN A 35 -11.29 -9.29 -10.06
CA ASN A 35 -12.20 -8.51 -9.21
C ASN A 35 -12.15 -7.01 -9.51
N GLY A 36 -11.57 -6.62 -10.65
CA GLY A 36 -11.38 -5.21 -11.02
C GLY A 36 -9.94 -4.74 -10.85
N SER A 37 -9.74 -3.45 -11.11
CA SER A 37 -8.44 -2.81 -11.07
C SER A 37 -8.00 -2.50 -9.64
N ARG A 38 -6.70 -2.64 -9.38
CA ARG A 38 -6.06 -2.29 -8.10
C ARG A 38 -4.82 -1.43 -8.34
N LEU A 39 -4.48 -0.62 -7.35
CA LEU A 39 -3.22 0.10 -7.26
C LEU A 39 -2.22 -0.77 -6.49
N LEU A 40 -1.22 -1.30 -7.18
CA LEU A 40 -0.11 -2.02 -6.58
C LEU A 40 1.04 -1.05 -6.30
N ILE A 41 1.44 -0.95 -5.03
CA ILE A 41 2.59 -0.16 -4.60
C ILE A 41 3.65 -1.14 -4.09
N THR A 42 4.87 -1.03 -4.62
CA THR A 42 6.01 -1.88 -4.25
C THR A 42 7.18 -1.02 -3.79
N ALA A 43 7.88 -1.43 -2.74
CA ALA A 43 9.09 -0.79 -2.24
C ALA A 43 10.29 -1.72 -2.44
N PRO A 44 11.03 -1.63 -3.56
CA PRO A 44 12.04 -2.62 -3.94
C PRO A 44 13.10 -2.86 -2.87
N LYS A 45 13.57 -1.79 -2.21
CA LYS A 45 14.61 -1.86 -1.18
C LYS A 45 14.20 -2.69 0.04
N SER A 46 12.94 -2.63 0.46
CA SER A 46 12.45 -3.33 1.65
C SER A 46 11.69 -4.63 1.31
N GLY A 47 11.35 -4.85 0.04
CA GLY A 47 10.51 -5.96 -0.39
C GLY A 47 9.04 -5.84 0.03
N ARG A 48 8.64 -4.74 0.68
CA ARG A 48 7.24 -4.49 1.08
C ARG A 48 6.39 -4.15 -0.13
N TRP A 49 5.12 -4.53 -0.07
CA TRP A 49 4.15 -4.20 -1.09
C TRP A 49 2.74 -4.16 -0.50
N ILE A 50 1.86 -3.44 -1.17
CA ILE A 50 0.42 -3.40 -0.88
C ILE A 50 -0.36 -3.27 -2.18
N SER A 51 -1.53 -3.88 -2.26
CA SER A 51 -2.48 -3.70 -3.35
C SER A 51 -3.78 -3.14 -2.81
N LEU A 52 -4.27 -2.03 -3.38
CA LEU A 52 -5.46 -1.33 -2.92
C LEU A 52 -6.50 -1.30 -4.03
N ASP A 53 -7.74 -1.69 -3.76
CA ASP A 53 -8.86 -1.39 -4.64
C ASP A 53 -9.28 0.10 -4.57
N ALA A 54 -10.27 0.48 -5.36
CA ALA A 54 -10.71 1.87 -5.44
C ALA A 54 -11.24 2.42 -4.10
N LEU A 55 -11.96 1.60 -3.32
CA LEU A 55 -12.52 2.02 -2.03
C LEU A 55 -11.42 2.12 -0.97
N GLU A 56 -10.47 1.19 -0.97
CA GLU A 56 -9.30 1.23 -0.10
C GLU A 56 -8.45 2.49 -0.37
N VAL A 57 -8.29 2.91 -1.64
CA VAL A 57 -7.62 4.17 -2.01
C VAL A 57 -8.43 5.39 -1.55
N GLU A 58 -9.74 5.39 -1.78
CA GLU A 58 -10.62 6.49 -1.35
C GLU A 58 -10.57 6.68 0.17
N ALA A 59 -10.55 5.59 0.93
CA ALA A 59 -10.46 5.63 2.38
C ALA A 59 -9.18 6.32 2.89
N LEU A 60 -8.07 6.28 2.14
CA LEU A 60 -6.85 7.02 2.48
C LEU A 60 -7.06 8.53 2.35
N THR A 61 -7.91 8.98 1.43
CA THR A 61 -8.20 10.41 1.22
C THR A 61 -9.08 11.01 2.32
N TRP A 62 -9.81 10.17 3.05
CA TRP A 62 -10.62 10.60 4.20
C TRP A 62 -9.80 10.78 5.48
N GLN A 63 -8.56 10.27 5.51
CA GLN A 63 -7.74 10.35 6.71
C GLN A 63 -7.26 11.77 6.96
N ASN A 64 -7.41 12.25 8.20
CA ASN A 64 -6.80 13.51 8.60
C ASN A 64 -5.27 13.38 8.75
N THR A 65 -4.58 14.52 8.77
CA THR A 65 -3.11 14.59 8.87
C THR A 65 -2.55 13.83 10.09
N ARG A 66 -3.25 13.85 11.22
CA ARG A 66 -2.81 13.16 12.44
C ARG A 66 -2.80 11.65 12.24
N THR A 67 -3.86 11.08 11.66
CA THR A 67 -3.96 9.64 11.41
C THR A 67 -2.87 9.19 10.43
N LEU A 68 -2.69 9.95 9.33
CA LEU A 68 -1.66 9.62 8.34
C LEU A 68 -0.24 9.68 8.94
N ALA A 69 0.05 10.69 9.77
CA ALA A 69 1.33 10.79 10.47
C ALA A 69 1.57 9.59 11.40
N ALA A 70 0.53 9.12 12.11
CA ALA A 70 0.63 7.94 12.97
C ALA A 70 0.93 6.67 12.16
N MET A 71 0.31 6.47 10.99
CA MET A 71 0.59 5.31 10.12
C MET A 71 2.07 5.24 9.70
N VAL A 72 2.71 6.39 9.48
CA VAL A 72 4.13 6.47 9.09
C VAL A 72 5.05 6.35 10.30
N GLY A 73 4.72 7.00 11.42
CA GLY A 73 5.53 6.96 12.64
C GLY A 73 5.55 5.60 13.34
N ASN A 74 4.49 4.80 13.16
CA ASN A 74 4.26 3.54 13.85
C ASN A 74 4.29 2.34 12.89
N ILE A 75 5.20 2.35 11.92
CA ILE A 75 5.26 1.45 10.74
C ILE A 75 5.18 -0.07 11.03
N ASN A 76 5.52 -0.51 12.25
CA ASN A 76 5.54 -1.93 12.67
C ASN A 76 4.60 -2.22 13.85
N THR A 77 3.67 -1.30 14.15
CA THR A 77 2.77 -1.40 15.31
C THR A 77 1.34 -1.08 14.91
N PRO A 78 0.33 -1.65 15.58
CA PRO A 78 -1.07 -1.35 15.30
C PRO A 78 -1.38 0.15 15.39
N LEU A 79 -2.15 0.66 14.44
CA LEU A 79 -2.62 2.05 14.46
C LEU A 79 -3.65 2.28 15.57
N LEU A 80 -4.48 1.26 15.82
CA LEU A 80 -5.44 1.23 16.91
C LEU A 80 -4.93 0.26 17.98
N PRO A 81 -5.08 0.58 19.28
CA PRO A 81 -4.74 -0.34 20.35
C PRO A 81 -5.56 -1.63 20.22
N ASP A 82 -4.98 -2.76 20.63
CA ASP A 82 -5.72 -4.02 20.72
C ASP A 82 -6.95 -3.82 21.65
N ASP A 83 -8.08 -4.42 21.31
CA ASP A 83 -9.38 -4.29 22.01
C ASP A 83 -9.38 -4.72 23.50
N GLY A 84 -8.21 -5.00 24.09
CA GLY A 84 -7.99 -5.50 25.45
C GLY A 84 -7.81 -4.45 26.55
N LEU A 85 -7.88 -3.14 26.28
CA LEU A 85 -7.81 -2.11 27.33
C LEU A 85 -9.15 -1.37 27.51
N ARG A 86 -10.13 -2.10 28.03
CA ARG A 86 -11.21 -1.52 28.85
C ARG A 86 -11.09 -2.13 30.24
N SER A 87 -10.34 -1.47 31.12
CA SER A 87 -10.41 -1.64 32.57
C SER A 87 -11.32 -0.59 33.17
#